data_AF-A0A838K0V1-F1
#
_entry.id   AF-A0A838K0V1-F1
#
_cell.length_a   1.000
_cell.length_b   1.000
_cell.length_c   1.000
_cell.angle_alpha   90.00
_cell.angle_beta   90.00
_cell.angle_gamma   90.00
#
_symmetry.space_group_name_H-M   'P 1'
#
loop_
_entity.id
_entity.type
_entity.pdbx_description
1 polymer ?
#
loop_
_entity_poly.entity_id
_entity_poly.type
_entity_poly.pdbx_seq_one_letter_code
_entity_poly.pdbx_strand_id
1 'polypeptide(L)'
;MRRFRGAQALVWPLCAVLLAGCQLRVGVDVDIEADGAGRLRVGVAADRALLRRAAEAGADPLADVATAGRRLAPDGWVTTDQTAADGSRTVAIAVDFADPAELESLTADLSGALDADEVRLLEPLQLTLTDDEIQVTGGAGLVPTRAVADYGLTRQRAVRLLRDSQALDYRVHLHLPGDIVSTSAPVRDEATLTWPVTAGESVRITAVGTRPRPLWRVAAAGAVGGLLAVAVLGLLVWRRRGARA
;
A
#
# COMPACT_ATOMS: atom_id res chain seq x y z
N MET A 1 26.63 33.20 22.27
CA MET A 1 25.50 32.29 22.57
C MET A 1 24.32 33.10 23.07
N ARG A 2 23.39 33.48 22.19
CA ARG A 2 22.16 34.23 22.54
C ARG A 2 20.99 33.25 22.56
N ARG A 3 20.36 33.08 23.72
CA ARG A 3 19.19 32.21 23.93
C ARG A 3 17.95 32.88 23.33
N PHE A 4 17.40 32.30 22.26
CA PHE A 4 16.09 32.68 21.71
C PHE A 4 14.97 32.25 22.66
N ARG A 5 14.64 33.11 23.63
CA ARG A 5 13.41 33.05 24.43
C ARG A 5 12.34 33.88 23.73
N GLY A 6 11.56 33.29 22.83
CA GLY A 6 10.53 34.04 22.11
C GLY A 6 9.51 33.23 21.28
N ALA A 7 9.69 31.93 21.07
CA ALA A 7 8.84 31.16 20.15
C ALA A 7 7.62 30.45 20.80
N GLN A 8 7.41 30.58 22.12
CA GLN A 8 6.35 29.81 22.80
C GLN A 8 4.94 30.43 22.72
N ALA A 9 4.79 31.68 22.26
CA ALA A 9 3.49 32.36 22.24
C ALA A 9 2.65 32.10 20.96
N LEU A 10 3.22 31.50 19.91
CA LEU A 10 2.55 31.33 18.61
C LEU A 10 2.03 29.90 18.35
N VAL A 11 2.35 28.94 19.22
CA VAL A 11 1.95 27.53 19.06
C VAL A 11 0.48 27.28 19.45
N TRP A 12 -0.10 28.15 20.28
CA TRP A 12 -1.45 27.96 20.84
C TRP A 12 -2.61 28.20 19.86
N PRO A 13 -2.63 29.26 19.02
CA PRO A 13 -3.73 29.46 18.07
C PRO A 13 -3.72 28.43 16.92
N LEU A 14 -2.56 27.85 16.59
CA LEU A 14 -2.44 26.80 15.57
C LEU A 14 -3.17 25.50 15.98
N CYS A 15 -3.15 25.18 17.28
CA CYS A 15 -3.82 23.98 17.81
C CYS A 15 -5.35 24.14 17.89
N ALA A 16 -5.87 25.36 18.11
CA ALA A 16 -7.31 25.59 18.27
C ALA A 16 -8.09 25.59 16.95
N VAL A 17 -7.41 25.81 15.81
CA VAL A 17 -8.04 25.93 14.49
C VAL A 17 -8.13 24.59 13.74
N LEU A 18 -7.34 23.58 14.12
CA LEU A 18 -7.32 22.25 13.49
C LEU A 18 -8.61 21.42 13.72
N LEU A 19 -9.53 21.85 14.59
CA LEU A 19 -10.74 21.09 14.94
C LEU A 19 -11.92 21.23 13.96
N ALA A 20 -11.80 22.06 12.91
CA ALA A 20 -12.86 22.22 11.91
C ALA A 20 -12.48 21.56 10.57
N GLY A 21 -12.62 20.23 10.50
CA GLY A 21 -12.83 19.49 9.25
C GLY A 21 -11.67 19.39 8.25
N CYS A 22 -10.41 19.59 8.67
CA CYS A 22 -9.26 19.29 7.81
C CYS A 22 -8.96 17.80 7.84
N GLN A 23 -8.85 17.16 6.68
CA GLN A 23 -8.52 15.76 6.51
C GLN A 23 -7.30 15.58 5.60
N LEU A 24 -6.34 14.81 6.11
CA LEU A 24 -5.22 14.20 5.43
C LEU A 24 -5.51 12.70 5.36
N ARG A 25 -5.54 12.14 4.16
CA ARG A 25 -5.71 10.70 3.95
C ARG A 25 -4.42 10.12 3.40
N VAL A 26 -3.91 9.09 4.06
CA VAL A 26 -2.74 8.33 3.63
C VAL A 26 -3.22 6.93 3.28
N GLY A 27 -2.94 6.49 2.06
CA GLY A 27 -3.23 5.14 1.59
C GLY A 27 -1.96 4.47 1.14
N VAL A 28 -1.75 3.23 1.58
CA VAL A 28 -0.79 2.31 0.98
C VAL A 28 -1.61 1.19 0.33
N ASP A 29 -1.56 1.08 -0.98
CA ASP A 29 -2.27 0.07 -1.75
C ASP A 29 -1.25 -0.93 -2.31
N VAL A 30 -1.49 -2.22 -2.09
CA VAL A 30 -0.68 -3.32 -2.62
C VAL A 30 -1.60 -4.27 -3.37
N ASP A 31 -1.45 -4.32 -4.68
CA ASP A 31 -2.18 -5.23 -5.55
C ASP A 31 -1.25 -6.38 -5.94
N ILE A 32 -1.63 -7.62 -5.64
CA ILE A 32 -0.82 -8.81 -5.93
C ILE A 32 -1.51 -9.69 -6.96
N GLU A 33 -0.78 -10.09 -7.99
CA GLU A 33 -1.22 -11.03 -9.02
C GLU A 33 -0.92 -12.48 -8.64
N ALA A 34 -1.53 -13.43 -9.35
CA ALA A 34 -1.42 -14.86 -9.04
C ALA A 34 0.00 -15.43 -9.21
N ASP A 35 0.88 -14.77 -9.97
CA ASP A 35 2.29 -15.13 -10.12
C ASP A 35 3.19 -14.47 -9.06
N GLY A 36 2.64 -13.55 -8.27
CA GLY A 36 3.35 -12.77 -7.27
C GLY A 36 4.01 -11.50 -7.79
N ALA A 37 3.77 -11.12 -9.05
CA ALA A 37 3.96 -9.75 -9.51
C ALA A 37 2.84 -8.85 -8.97
N GLY A 38 2.93 -7.55 -9.21
CA GLY A 38 1.88 -6.64 -8.81
C GLY A 38 2.27 -5.17 -8.84
N ARG A 39 1.52 -4.37 -8.09
CA ARG A 39 1.71 -2.92 -7.97
C ARG A 39 1.69 -2.48 -6.52
N LEU A 40 2.68 -1.67 -6.15
CA LEU A 40 2.75 -0.94 -4.89
C LEU A 40 2.43 0.53 -5.16
N ARG A 41 1.52 1.11 -4.40
CA ARG A 41 1.16 2.52 -4.48
C ARG A 41 1.06 3.13 -3.09
N VAL A 42 1.59 4.34 -2.95
CA VAL A 42 1.35 5.19 -1.78
C VAL A 42 0.75 6.50 -2.24
N GLY A 43 -0.38 6.87 -1.65
CA GLY A 43 -1.08 8.12 -1.92
C GLY A 43 -1.26 8.93 -0.65
N VAL A 44 -1.06 10.24 -0.76
CA VAL A 44 -1.45 11.20 0.26
C VAL A 44 -2.38 12.22 -0.36
N ALA A 45 -3.57 12.36 0.22
CA ALA A 45 -4.58 13.31 -0.21
C ALA A 45 -4.86 14.30 0.92
N ALA A 46 -4.83 15.59 0.60
CA ALA A 46 -5.20 16.67 1.50
C ALA A 46 -6.43 17.40 0.95
N ASP A 47 -7.40 17.68 1.81
CA ASP A 47 -8.52 18.53 1.42
C ASP A 47 -8.11 20.00 1.24
N ARG A 48 -9.00 20.77 0.61
CA ARG A 48 -8.78 22.20 0.35
C ARG A 48 -8.56 23.02 1.63
N ALA A 49 -9.23 22.68 2.72
CA ALA A 49 -9.14 23.45 3.97
C ALA A 49 -7.77 23.29 4.61
N LEU A 50 -7.24 22.06 4.61
CA LEU A 50 -5.90 21.72 5.08
C LEU A 50 -4.84 22.41 4.22
N LEU A 51 -4.95 22.30 2.90
CA LEU A 51 -4.01 22.93 1.96
C LEU A 51 -3.95 24.45 2.12
N ARG A 52 -5.10 25.11 2.25
CA ARG A 52 -5.15 26.57 2.49
C ARG A 52 -4.45 26.95 3.79
N ARG A 53 -4.74 26.24 4.89
CA ARG A 53 -4.13 26.53 6.20
C ARG A 53 -2.63 26.25 6.23
N ALA A 54 -2.20 25.16 5.59
CA ALA A 54 -0.79 24.87 5.45
C ALA A 54 -0.09 25.98 4.67
N ALA A 55 -0.69 26.45 3.57
CA ALA A 55 -0.16 27.55 2.78
C ALA A 55 -0.09 28.88 3.57
N GLU A 56 -1.10 29.20 4.38
CA GLU A 56 -1.08 30.35 5.30
C GLU A 56 0.07 30.26 6.32
N ALA A 57 0.44 29.04 6.71
CA ALA A 57 1.60 28.75 7.57
C ALA A 57 2.93 28.61 6.80
N GLY A 58 2.93 28.78 5.47
CA GLY A 58 4.12 28.62 4.63
C GLY A 58 4.58 27.17 4.44
N ALA A 59 3.68 26.20 4.59
CA ALA A 59 3.94 24.77 4.46
C ALA A 59 3.12 24.13 3.32
N ASP A 60 3.63 23.03 2.75
CA ASP A 60 2.88 22.16 1.84
C ASP A 60 2.94 20.72 2.39
N PRO A 61 1.81 20.16 2.86
CA PRO A 61 1.79 18.85 3.49
C PRO A 61 2.07 17.69 2.52
N LEU A 62 2.09 17.95 1.21
CA LEU A 62 2.34 16.94 0.18
C LEU A 62 3.73 17.05 -0.46
N ALA A 63 4.52 18.08 -0.07
CA ALA A 63 5.82 18.34 -0.68
C ALA A 63 6.83 17.21 -0.48
N ASP A 64 6.83 16.57 0.69
CA ASP A 64 7.77 15.50 1.01
C ASP A 64 7.49 14.25 0.18
N VAL A 65 6.21 13.89 0.01
CA VAL A 65 5.78 12.76 -0.85
C VAL A 65 6.14 13.04 -2.31
N ALA A 66 5.89 14.27 -2.80
CA ALA A 66 6.27 14.64 -4.16
C ALA A 66 7.80 14.62 -4.35
N THR A 67 8.56 14.96 -3.32
CA THR A 67 10.03 14.93 -3.33
C THR A 67 10.57 13.50 -3.28
N ALA A 68 9.98 12.63 -2.46
CA ALA A 68 10.28 11.20 -2.45
C ALA A 68 10.01 10.58 -3.82
N GLY A 69 8.89 10.90 -4.45
CA GLY A 69 8.55 10.40 -5.78
C GLY A 69 9.56 10.80 -6.86
N ARG A 70 10.04 12.05 -6.84
CA ARG A 70 11.13 12.48 -7.74
C ARG A 70 12.46 11.77 -7.50
N ARG A 71 12.76 11.43 -6.24
CA ARG A 71 13.99 10.69 -5.88
C ARG A 71 13.94 9.24 -6.36
N LEU A 72 12.78 8.61 -6.27
CA LEU A 72 12.55 7.22 -6.66
C LEU A 72 12.30 7.03 -8.16
N ALA A 73 11.99 8.09 -8.90
CA ALA A 73 11.67 8.02 -10.34
C ALA A 73 12.74 7.30 -11.22
N PRO A 74 14.06 7.41 -10.97
CA PRO A 74 15.06 6.65 -11.71
C PRO A 74 14.90 5.13 -11.62
N ASP A 75 14.28 4.64 -10.54
CA ASP A 75 14.08 3.21 -10.25
C ASP A 75 12.70 2.72 -10.72
N GLY A 76 12.08 3.42 -11.68
CA GLY A 76 10.81 3.02 -12.29
C GLY A 76 9.55 3.52 -11.57
N TRP A 77 9.69 4.32 -10.51
CA TRP A 77 8.55 4.89 -9.80
C TRP A 77 7.85 5.99 -10.59
N VAL A 78 6.53 5.95 -10.61
CA VAL A 78 5.67 6.95 -11.26
C VAL A 78 5.01 7.82 -10.20
N THR A 79 5.22 9.14 -10.30
CA THR A 79 4.54 10.11 -9.43
C THR A 79 3.37 10.75 -10.16
N THR A 80 2.23 10.80 -9.50
CA THR A 80 1.02 11.50 -9.95
C THR A 80 0.70 12.61 -8.95
N ASP A 81 0.39 13.80 -9.45
CA ASP A 81 -0.04 14.94 -8.65
C ASP A 81 -1.30 15.52 -9.29
N GLN A 82 -2.41 15.41 -8.58
CA GLN A 82 -3.73 15.74 -9.08
C GLN A 82 -4.42 16.70 -8.14
N THR A 83 -4.95 17.79 -8.67
CA THR A 83 -5.84 18.69 -7.95
C THR A 83 -7.26 18.51 -8.49
N ALA A 84 -8.19 18.16 -7.61
CA ALA A 84 -9.59 17.98 -7.96
C ALA A 84 -10.32 19.33 -8.06
N ALA A 85 -11.52 19.32 -8.66
CA ALA A 85 -12.33 20.53 -8.86
C ALA A 85 -12.76 21.20 -7.54
N ASP A 86 -12.87 20.43 -6.45
CA ASP A 86 -13.17 20.94 -5.11
C ASP A 86 -11.95 21.61 -4.43
N GLY A 87 -10.77 21.53 -5.04
CA GLY A 87 -9.51 22.06 -4.55
C GLY A 87 -8.75 21.12 -3.62
N SER A 88 -9.20 19.89 -3.42
CA SER A 88 -8.37 18.84 -2.80
C SER A 88 -7.21 18.47 -3.72
N ARG A 89 -6.08 18.05 -3.14
CA ARG A 89 -4.89 17.63 -3.88
C ARG A 89 -4.46 16.24 -3.42
N THR A 90 -4.11 15.39 -4.37
CA THR A 90 -3.58 14.04 -4.13
C THR A 90 -2.24 13.91 -4.82
N VAL A 91 -1.22 13.52 -4.05
CA VAL A 91 0.07 13.09 -4.58
C VAL A 91 0.19 11.60 -4.33
N ALA A 92 0.48 10.82 -5.36
CA ALA A 92 0.70 9.40 -5.23
C ALA A 92 1.92 8.92 -6.02
N ILE A 93 2.65 7.99 -5.43
CA ILE A 93 3.83 7.34 -6.01
C ILE A 93 3.47 5.86 -6.19
N ALA A 94 3.77 5.30 -7.35
CA ALA A 94 3.48 3.90 -7.65
C ALA A 94 4.64 3.24 -8.39
N VAL A 95 4.79 1.94 -8.22
CA VAL A 95 5.78 1.11 -8.89
C VAL A 95 5.18 -0.28 -9.12
N ASP A 96 5.51 -0.87 -10.26
CA ASP A 96 5.19 -2.26 -10.56
C ASP A 96 6.35 -3.14 -10.07
N PHE A 97 6.06 -4.30 -9.51
CA PHE A 97 7.07 -5.29 -9.12
C PHE A 97 6.80 -6.62 -9.82
N ALA A 98 7.85 -7.29 -10.25
CA ALA A 98 7.78 -8.52 -11.02
C ALA A 98 7.77 -9.78 -10.14
N ASP A 99 8.31 -9.71 -8.93
CA ASP A 99 8.43 -10.86 -8.04
C ASP A 99 8.42 -10.49 -6.54
N PRO A 100 8.30 -11.49 -5.65
CA PRO A 100 8.25 -11.26 -4.21
C PRO A 100 9.48 -10.57 -3.59
N ALA A 101 10.68 -10.80 -4.14
CA ALA A 101 11.90 -10.19 -3.61
C ALA A 101 11.95 -8.70 -3.96
N GLU A 102 11.46 -8.34 -5.14
CA GLU A 102 11.35 -6.96 -5.58
C GLU A 102 10.37 -6.16 -4.70
N LEU A 103 9.23 -6.74 -4.27
CA LEU A 103 8.30 -6.08 -3.34
C LEU A 103 8.98 -5.72 -2.00
N GLU A 104 9.77 -6.63 -1.42
CA GLU A 104 10.48 -6.38 -0.16
C GLU A 104 11.49 -5.23 -0.32
N SER A 105 12.26 -5.23 -1.42
CA SER A 105 13.20 -4.16 -1.73
C SER A 105 12.49 -2.82 -1.92
N LEU A 106 11.44 -2.78 -2.76
CA LEU A 106 10.72 -1.56 -3.08
C LEU A 106 10.01 -0.96 -1.86
N THR A 107 9.47 -1.81 -0.97
CA THR A 107 8.88 -1.30 0.29
C THR A 107 9.93 -0.77 1.26
N ALA A 108 11.14 -1.37 1.29
CA ALA A 108 12.26 -0.83 2.05
C ALA A 108 12.76 0.52 1.48
N ASP A 109 12.92 0.62 0.16
CA ASP A 109 13.34 1.85 -0.53
C ASP A 109 12.33 2.97 -0.34
N LEU A 110 11.04 2.65 -0.50
CA LEU A 110 9.94 3.55 -0.23
C LEU A 110 9.94 4.04 1.23
N SER A 111 10.10 3.12 2.19
CA SER A 111 10.20 3.49 3.60
C SER A 111 11.38 4.41 3.84
N GLY A 112 12.54 4.18 3.22
CA GLY A 112 13.72 5.04 3.34
C GLY A 112 13.55 6.41 2.65
N ALA A 113 12.81 6.47 1.55
CA ALA A 113 12.54 7.71 0.83
C ALA A 113 11.48 8.58 1.53
N LEU A 114 10.46 7.94 2.11
CA LEU A 114 9.41 8.57 2.90
C LEU A 114 9.80 8.78 4.36
N ASP A 115 10.93 8.21 4.82
CA ASP A 115 11.33 8.22 6.22
C ASP A 115 11.41 9.66 6.70
N ALA A 116 10.33 10.07 7.34
CA ALA A 116 10.31 11.19 8.25
C ALA A 116 10.89 10.59 9.52
N ASP A 117 12.04 11.11 9.98
CA ASP A 117 12.70 10.63 11.19
C ASP A 117 11.73 10.51 12.35
N GLU A 118 10.62 11.27 12.33
CA GLU A 118 9.53 11.38 13.28
C GLU A 118 8.51 10.23 13.27
N VAL A 119 8.32 9.47 12.19
CA VAL A 119 7.25 8.47 12.06
C VAL A 119 7.65 7.29 11.18
N ARG A 120 7.44 6.06 11.66
CA ARG A 120 7.60 4.84 10.85
C ARG A 120 6.26 4.43 10.25
N LEU A 121 6.06 4.73 8.96
CA LEU A 121 4.81 4.47 8.24
C LEU A 121 4.64 2.99 7.87
N LEU A 122 5.65 2.41 7.23
CA LEU A 122 5.58 1.07 6.66
C LEU A 122 6.87 0.29 7.01
N GLU A 123 6.72 -0.97 7.38
CA GLU A 123 7.84 -1.92 7.46
C GLU A 123 7.93 -2.69 6.14
N PRO A 124 9.11 -3.24 5.77
CA PRO A 124 9.23 -4.04 4.56
C PRO A 124 8.17 -5.15 4.50
N LEU A 125 7.48 -5.24 3.36
CA LEU A 125 6.48 -6.27 3.14
C LEU A 125 7.15 -7.48 2.50
N GLN A 126 6.93 -8.64 3.10
CA GLN A 126 7.42 -9.92 2.60
C GLN A 126 6.27 -10.67 1.96
N LEU A 127 6.50 -11.13 0.74
CA LEU A 127 5.59 -11.96 -0.02
C LEU A 127 6.21 -13.37 -0.14
N THR A 128 5.44 -14.40 0.19
CA THR A 128 5.83 -15.80 0.01
C THR A 128 4.79 -16.48 -0.84
N LEU A 129 5.26 -17.19 -1.87
CA LEU A 129 4.42 -17.95 -2.79
C LEU A 129 4.65 -19.44 -2.58
N THR A 130 3.57 -20.19 -2.49
CA THR A 130 3.59 -21.66 -2.60
C THR A 130 2.82 -22.08 -3.86
N ASP A 131 2.62 -23.39 -4.06
CA ASP A 131 1.83 -23.90 -5.19
C ASP A 131 0.36 -23.50 -5.10
N ASP A 132 -0.19 -23.40 -3.88
CA ASP A 132 -1.63 -23.17 -3.66
C ASP A 132 -1.93 -21.91 -2.83
N GLU A 133 -0.92 -21.23 -2.26
CA GLU A 133 -1.12 -20.08 -1.37
C GLU A 133 -0.19 -18.89 -1.68
N ILE A 134 -0.70 -17.71 -1.35
CA ILE A 134 0.03 -16.44 -1.32
C ILE A 134 -0.03 -15.92 0.12
N GLN A 135 1.13 -15.70 0.73
CA GLN A 135 1.24 -15.16 2.07
C GLN A 135 1.95 -13.80 2.03
N VAL A 136 1.36 -12.81 2.69
CA VAL A 136 1.93 -11.46 2.87
C VAL A 136 2.11 -11.19 4.36
N THR A 137 3.30 -10.74 4.75
CA THR A 137 3.61 -10.33 6.12
C THR A 137 4.36 -9.01 6.16
N GLY A 138 4.11 -8.21 7.20
CA GLY A 138 4.84 -6.98 7.44
C GLY A 138 4.21 -6.16 8.57
N GLY A 139 4.43 -4.85 8.54
CA GLY A 139 3.92 -3.94 9.57
C GLY A 139 3.64 -2.56 9.00
N ALA A 140 2.70 -1.85 9.62
CA ALA A 140 2.49 -0.43 9.38
C ALA A 140 2.27 0.27 10.71
N GLY A 141 2.65 1.53 10.81
CA GLY A 141 2.63 2.25 12.07
C GLY A 141 2.39 3.73 11.90
N LEU A 142 1.83 4.32 12.93
CA LEU A 142 1.79 5.76 13.08
C LEU A 142 2.35 6.13 14.46
N VAL A 143 3.54 5.62 14.74
CA VAL A 143 4.22 5.74 16.03
C VAL A 143 5.27 6.84 15.96
N PRO A 144 5.08 7.95 16.67
CA PRO A 144 6.10 8.99 16.77
C PRO A 144 7.41 8.45 17.33
N THR A 145 8.52 8.74 16.66
CA THR A 145 9.87 8.38 17.08
C THR A 145 10.41 9.40 18.09
N ARG A 146 11.73 9.39 18.35
CA ARG A 146 12.37 10.41 19.19
C ARG A 146 12.55 11.75 18.48
N ALA A 147 12.51 11.80 17.15
CA ALA A 147 12.74 13.02 16.38
C ALA A 147 11.65 14.09 16.58
N VAL A 148 10.45 13.70 17.03
CA VAL A 148 9.41 14.68 17.42
C VAL A 148 9.86 15.63 18.55
N ALA A 149 10.89 15.25 19.32
CA ALA A 149 11.49 16.10 20.34
C ALA A 149 12.17 17.33 19.76
N ASP A 150 12.65 17.27 18.52
CA ASP A 150 13.29 18.41 17.83
C ASP A 150 12.28 19.54 17.56
N TYR A 151 10.98 19.20 17.54
CA TYR A 151 9.87 20.14 17.46
C TYR A 151 9.31 20.53 18.84
N GLY A 152 10.01 20.18 19.93
CA GLY A 152 9.57 20.46 21.29
C GLY A 152 8.35 19.64 21.74
N LEU A 153 8.02 18.55 21.04
CA LEU A 153 6.92 17.65 21.39
C LEU A 153 7.43 16.40 22.09
N THR A 154 6.68 15.92 23.09
CA THR A 154 6.86 14.56 23.57
C THR A 154 6.10 13.60 22.66
N ARG A 155 6.53 12.33 22.56
CA ARG A 155 5.81 11.31 21.80
C ARG A 155 4.34 11.19 22.20
N GLN A 156 4.05 11.20 23.51
CA GLN A 156 2.69 11.17 24.02
C GLN A 156 1.87 12.40 23.59
N ARG A 157 2.49 13.58 23.53
CA ARG A 157 1.82 14.80 23.07
C ARG A 157 1.57 14.74 21.56
N ALA A 158 2.52 14.25 20.76
CA ALA A 158 2.36 14.06 19.32
C ALA A 158 1.21 13.08 19.02
N VAL A 159 1.20 11.91 19.66
CA VAL A 159 0.09 10.94 19.54
C VAL A 159 -1.25 11.58 19.91
N ARG A 160 -1.30 12.33 21.02
CA ARG A 160 -2.52 13.00 21.45
C ARG A 160 -3.00 14.03 20.41
N LEU A 161 -2.10 14.85 19.86
CA LEU A 161 -2.44 15.82 18.82
C LEU A 161 -3.00 15.13 17.56
N LEU A 162 -2.38 14.03 17.14
CA LEU A 162 -2.84 13.25 15.99
C LEU A 162 -4.23 12.63 16.27
N ARG A 163 -4.45 12.02 17.44
CA ARG A 163 -5.74 11.42 17.81
C ARG A 163 -6.86 12.46 17.96
N ASP A 164 -6.59 13.55 18.68
CA ASP A 164 -7.59 14.57 18.99
C ASP A 164 -8.01 15.35 17.74
N SER A 165 -7.11 15.50 16.76
CA SER A 165 -7.42 16.23 15.53
C SER A 165 -8.39 15.47 14.61
N GLN A 166 -8.42 14.14 14.69
CA GLN A 166 -9.08 13.25 13.71
C GLN A 166 -8.73 13.60 12.24
N ALA A 167 -7.65 14.36 12.04
CA ALA A 167 -7.30 14.95 10.76
C ALA A 167 -6.50 13.98 9.90
N LEU A 168 -6.11 12.82 10.43
CA LEU A 168 -5.30 11.83 9.72
C LEU A 168 -6.06 10.51 9.64
N ASP A 169 -6.35 10.08 8.43
CA ASP A 169 -6.89 8.76 8.10
C ASP A 169 -5.79 7.98 7.36
N TYR A 170 -5.14 7.05 8.06
CA TYR A 170 -4.10 6.20 7.46
C TYR A 170 -4.64 4.78 7.30
N ARG A 171 -4.62 4.26 6.07
CA ARG A 171 -5.04 2.90 5.74
C ARG A 171 -4.00 2.17 4.89
N VAL A 172 -3.88 0.87 5.15
CA VAL A 172 -3.18 -0.06 4.27
C VAL A 172 -4.21 -0.97 3.64
N HIS A 173 -4.18 -1.07 2.31
CA HIS A 173 -5.01 -1.91 1.49
C HIS A 173 -4.14 -2.98 0.83
N LEU A 174 -4.57 -4.23 0.93
CA LEU A 174 -3.94 -5.37 0.25
C LEU A 174 -5.02 -6.09 -0.57
N HIS A 175 -4.80 -6.20 -1.87
CA HIS A 175 -5.62 -6.99 -2.76
C HIS A 175 -4.90 -8.30 -3.11
N LEU A 176 -5.56 -9.43 -2.87
CA LEU A 176 -5.06 -10.77 -3.19
C LEU A 176 -5.89 -11.39 -4.33
N PRO A 177 -5.28 -12.17 -5.24
CA PRO A 177 -5.94 -12.63 -6.47
C PRO A 177 -6.92 -13.79 -6.25
N GLY A 178 -7.03 -14.33 -5.04
CA GLY A 178 -7.85 -15.49 -4.71
C GLY A 178 -8.57 -15.35 -3.36
N ASP A 179 -9.16 -16.46 -2.91
CA ASP A 179 -9.93 -16.50 -1.67
C ASP A 179 -9.03 -16.28 -0.45
N ILE A 180 -9.40 -15.37 0.44
CA ILE A 180 -8.66 -15.16 1.69
C ILE A 180 -8.89 -16.34 2.65
N VAL A 181 -7.81 -17.05 2.96
CA VAL A 181 -7.74 -18.18 3.90
C VAL A 181 -7.65 -17.67 5.33
N SER A 182 -6.73 -16.73 5.60
CA SER A 182 -6.56 -16.12 6.91
C SER A 182 -6.07 -14.68 6.80
N THR A 183 -6.40 -13.83 7.78
CA THR A 183 -5.99 -12.42 7.78
C THR A 183 -6.00 -11.83 9.18
N SER A 184 -5.11 -10.86 9.43
CA SER A 184 -5.15 -9.98 10.59
C SER A 184 -5.96 -8.69 10.35
N ALA A 185 -6.45 -8.47 9.13
CA ALA A 185 -7.22 -7.27 8.78
C ALA A 185 -8.57 -7.24 9.52
N PRO A 186 -8.91 -6.13 10.20
CA PRO A 186 -10.22 -5.99 10.83
C PRO A 186 -11.36 -5.78 9.83
N VAL A 187 -11.04 -5.32 8.62
CA VAL A 187 -12.02 -5.09 7.55
C VAL A 187 -11.62 -5.91 6.34
N ARG A 188 -12.58 -6.67 5.81
CA ARG A 188 -12.45 -7.50 4.62
C ARG A 188 -13.62 -7.21 3.68
N ASP A 189 -13.29 -6.93 2.43
CA ASP A 189 -14.24 -6.79 1.35
C ASP A 189 -13.77 -7.63 0.16
N GLU A 190 -14.43 -8.77 -0.06
CA GLU A 190 -14.04 -9.76 -1.07
C GLU A 190 -12.56 -10.19 -0.94
N ALA A 191 -11.73 -9.75 -1.89
CA ALA A 191 -10.31 -9.98 -2.05
C ALA A 191 -9.43 -8.84 -1.47
N THR A 192 -10.05 -7.77 -0.98
CA THR A 192 -9.39 -6.58 -0.45
C THR A 192 -9.42 -6.59 1.08
N LEU A 193 -8.24 -6.47 1.67
CA LEU A 193 -8.00 -6.43 3.11
C LEU A 193 -7.59 -5.02 3.50
N THR A 194 -8.17 -4.48 4.57
CA THR A 194 -7.90 -3.11 5.03
C THR A 194 -7.47 -3.07 6.48
N TRP A 195 -6.31 -2.46 6.75
CA TRP A 195 -5.83 -2.13 8.09
C TRP A 195 -5.90 -0.61 8.32
N PRO A 196 -6.84 -0.11 9.12
CA PRO A 196 -6.78 1.26 9.61
C PRO A 196 -5.64 1.37 10.63
N VAL A 197 -4.78 2.37 10.47
CA VAL A 197 -3.62 2.60 11.35
C VAL A 197 -3.87 3.83 12.21
N THR A 198 -4.15 3.60 13.49
CA THR A 198 -4.42 4.69 14.43
C THR A 198 -3.11 5.33 14.91
N ALA A 199 -3.16 6.63 15.20
CA ALA A 199 -2.02 7.34 15.80
C ALA A 199 -1.56 6.70 17.12
N GLY A 200 -0.25 6.48 17.23
CA GLY A 200 0.41 5.83 18.37
C GLY A 200 0.34 4.30 18.34
N GLU A 201 -0.24 3.71 17.30
CA GLU A 201 -0.36 2.26 17.15
C GLU A 201 0.47 1.77 15.97
N SER A 202 0.85 0.49 16.04
CA SER A 202 1.34 -0.27 14.91
C SER A 202 0.44 -1.48 14.71
N VAL A 203 0.22 -1.83 13.45
CA VAL A 203 -0.56 -2.99 13.03
C VAL A 203 0.38 -3.99 12.38
N ARG A 204 0.20 -5.27 12.70
CA ARG A 204 0.87 -6.35 11.98
C ARG A 204 0.02 -6.73 10.78
N ILE A 205 0.62 -6.65 9.60
CA ILE A 205 0.01 -7.06 8.35
C ILE A 205 0.30 -8.55 8.20
N THR A 206 -0.74 -9.37 8.15
CA THR A 206 -0.63 -10.80 7.86
C THR A 206 -1.86 -11.21 7.06
N ALA A 207 -1.65 -11.78 5.89
CA ALA A 207 -2.70 -12.28 5.03
C ALA A 207 -2.23 -13.55 4.32
N VAL A 208 -3.13 -14.51 4.20
CA VAL A 208 -2.95 -15.73 3.41
C VAL A 208 -4.16 -15.85 2.49
N GLY A 209 -3.92 -15.91 1.19
CA GLY A 209 -4.93 -16.14 0.16
C GLY A 209 -4.62 -17.37 -0.66
N THR A 210 -5.62 -17.96 -1.29
CA THR A 210 -5.42 -19.02 -2.26
C THR A 210 -4.78 -18.44 -3.52
N ARG A 211 -3.91 -19.23 -4.15
CA ARG A 211 -3.27 -18.89 -5.41
C ARG A 211 -4.10 -19.47 -6.56
N PRO A 212 -4.75 -18.65 -7.39
CA PRO A 212 -5.48 -19.16 -8.55
C PRO A 212 -4.53 -19.94 -9.46
N ARG A 213 -4.88 -21.19 -9.77
CA ARG A 213 -4.09 -21.98 -10.70
C ARG A 213 -4.18 -21.37 -12.10
N PRO A 214 -3.07 -21.25 -12.83
CA PRO A 214 -3.11 -20.71 -14.18
C PRO A 214 -3.97 -21.61 -15.07
N LEU A 215 -5.08 -21.06 -15.59
CA LEU A 215 -6.09 -21.79 -16.36
C LEU A 215 -5.51 -22.50 -17.59
N TRP A 216 -4.39 -22.03 -18.13
CA TRP A 216 -3.70 -22.68 -19.25
C TRP A 216 -3.26 -24.11 -18.92
N ARG A 217 -2.94 -24.44 -17.66
CA ARG A 217 -2.61 -25.82 -17.26
C ARG A 217 -3.83 -26.75 -17.37
N VAL A 218 -5.01 -26.23 -17.06
CA VAL A 218 -6.28 -26.97 -17.21
C VAL A 218 -6.62 -27.14 -18.70
N ALA A 219 -6.43 -26.07 -19.49
CA ALA A 219 -6.64 -26.13 -20.94
C ALA A 219 -5.67 -27.09 -21.64
N ALA A 220 -4.39 -27.11 -21.25
CA ALA A 220 -3.39 -28.01 -21.80
C ALA A 220 -3.71 -29.48 -21.48
N ALA A 221 -4.15 -29.78 -20.25
CA ALA A 221 -4.60 -31.13 -19.88
C ALA A 221 -5.82 -31.56 -20.71
N GLY A 222 -6.78 -30.66 -20.94
CA GLY A 222 -7.94 -30.91 -21.79
C GLY A 222 -7.57 -31.17 -23.26
N ALA A 223 -6.63 -30.39 -23.82
CA ALA A 223 -6.18 -30.55 -25.19
C ALA A 223 -5.49 -31.91 -25.45
N VAL A 224 -4.65 -32.37 -24.51
CA VAL A 224 -4.01 -33.69 -24.60
C VAL A 224 -5.04 -34.81 -24.50
N GLY A 225 -6.02 -34.70 -23.61
CA GLY A 225 -7.14 -35.65 -23.51
C GLY A 225 -7.97 -35.72 -24.80
N GLY A 226 -8.26 -34.57 -25.41
CA GLY A 226 -8.96 -34.48 -26.69
C GLY A 226 -8.19 -35.14 -27.85
N LEU A 227 -6.89 -34.87 -27.96
CA LEU A 227 -6.03 -35.47 -29.00
C LEU A 227 -5.93 -36.99 -28.85
N LEU A 228 -5.81 -37.50 -27.62
CA LEU A 228 -5.81 -38.96 -27.36
C LEU A 228 -7.14 -39.60 -27.73
N ALA A 229 -8.27 -38.97 -27.40
CA ALA A 229 -9.59 -39.48 -27.78
C ALA A 229 -9.76 -39.55 -29.30
N VAL A 230 -9.33 -38.51 -30.04
CA VAL A 230 -9.34 -38.49 -31.51
C VAL A 230 -8.42 -39.56 -32.11
N ALA A 231 -7.22 -39.74 -31.56
CA ALA A 231 -6.29 -40.77 -32.01
C ALA A 231 -6.85 -42.19 -31.79
N VAL A 232 -7.46 -42.46 -30.63
CA VAL A 232 -8.10 -43.75 -30.33
C VAL A 232 -9.30 -44.00 -31.25
N LEU A 233 -10.15 -42.99 -31.47
CA LEU A 233 -11.27 -43.08 -32.42
C LEU A 233 -10.79 -43.34 -33.86
N GLY A 234 -9.75 -42.62 -34.30
CA GLY A 234 -9.12 -42.85 -35.61
C GLY A 234 -8.58 -44.27 -35.76
N LEU A 235 -7.91 -44.78 -34.73
CA LEU A 235 -7.34 -46.13 -34.72
C LEU A 235 -8.43 -47.22 -34.70
N LEU A 236 -9.53 -47.01 -33.97
CA LEU A 236 -10.69 -47.90 -33.96
C LEU A 236 -11.41 -47.93 -35.32
N VAL A 237 -11.58 -46.78 -35.97
CA VAL A 237 -12.18 -46.68 -37.31
C VAL A 237 -11.28 -47.35 -38.36
N TRP A 238 -9.97 -47.16 -38.26
CA TRP A 238 -8.99 -47.78 -39.16
C TRP A 238 -8.98 -49.31 -39.02
N ARG A 239 -8.94 -49.84 -37.79
CA ARG A 239 -9.04 -51.29 -37.53
C ARG A 239 -10.32 -51.91 -38.09
N ARG A 240 -11.46 -51.23 -37.99
CA ARG A 240 -12.75 -51.72 -38.55
C ARG A 240 -12.75 -51.78 -40.08
N ARG A 241 -12.00 -50.89 -40.76
CA ARG A 241 -11.90 -50.90 -42.22
C ARG A 241 -10.96 -52.01 -42.73
N GLY A 242 -9.88 -52.30 -42.00
CA GLY A 242 -8.93 -53.37 -42.37
C GLY A 242 -9.49 -54.79 -42.26
N ALA A 243 -10.45 -55.04 -41.36
CA ALA A 243 -11.05 -56.37 -41.18
C ALA A 243 -12.15 -56.74 -42.23
N ARG A 244 -12.47 -55.84 -43.16
CA ARG A 244 -13.48 -56.05 -44.22
C ARG A 244 -12.89 -56.16 -45.62
N ALA A 245 -11.56 -56.09 -45.74
CA ALA A 245 -10.81 -56.39 -46.95
C ALA A 245 -10.21 -57.80 -46.83
#